data_AF-A0A8J5V7Y0-F1
#
_entry.id   AF-A0A8J5V7Y0-F1
#
_cell.length_a   1.000
_cell.length_b   1.000
_cell.length_c   1.000
_cell.angle_alpha   90.00
_cell.angle_beta   90.00
_cell.angle_gamma   90.00
#
_symmetry.space_group_name_H-M   'P 1'
#
loop_
_entity.id
_entity.type
_entity.pdbx_description
1 polymer ?
#
loop_
_entity_poly.entity_id
_entity_poly.type
_entity_poly.pdbx_seq_one_letter_code
_entity_poly.pdbx_strand_id
1 'polypeptide(L)'
;MARLRLRLVAGALLLLVLATAAAALSMGAEEFEEDPLIEQVVGDELGELNAEAHFAGFERRFGRSYRDADERAYRLSVFSANLRRARRHQRLDPSAVHGVTKFSDLTPAEFRDRFLGLRRGSPPELPAGSEPHEAPILPTDGLPTDFDWREHGAVGPVKDQGSCGSCWSFSTSGALEGAHYLATGKLEVLSEQQMVDCDHECDPSEPRSCDSGCNGGLMNTAFSYIMKAGGLQSEKDYPYAGKDNTCKFDKSKLLHK
;
A
#
# COMPACT_ATOMS: atom_id res chain seq x y z
N MET A 1 64.94 -8.42 76.25
CA MET A 1 65.44 -9.77 76.56
C MET A 1 65.57 -10.55 75.26
N ALA A 2 66.66 -11.28 75.13
CA ALA A 2 67.13 -11.92 73.91
C ALA A 2 66.50 -13.30 73.66
N ARG A 3 66.76 -13.78 72.43
CA ARG A 3 66.82 -15.17 71.92
C ARG A 3 65.60 -15.62 71.11
N LEU A 4 65.63 -16.39 70.01
CA LEU A 4 66.57 -16.88 68.98
C LEU A 4 65.99 -18.24 68.49
N ARG A 5 66.03 -18.50 67.17
CA ARG A 5 65.98 -19.82 66.43
C ARG A 5 64.59 -20.36 65.99
N LEU A 6 64.41 -21.03 64.84
CA LEU A 6 65.10 -21.21 63.53
C LEU A 6 64.30 -22.24 62.67
N ARG A 7 64.36 -22.14 61.32
CA ARG A 7 64.14 -23.17 60.23
C ARG A 7 62.69 -23.41 59.72
N LEU A 8 62.35 -23.06 58.45
CA LEU A 8 62.56 -23.74 57.13
C LEU A 8 61.77 -25.08 57.06
N VAL A 9 60.86 -25.38 56.11
CA VAL A 9 61.02 -25.56 54.64
C VAL A 9 59.65 -25.63 53.92
N ALA A 10 59.64 -25.11 52.68
CA ALA A 10 58.84 -25.34 51.47
C ALA A 10 57.53 -26.18 51.43
N GLY A 11 56.60 -25.69 50.62
CA GLY A 11 55.53 -26.47 49.98
C GLY A 11 54.74 -25.59 49.00
N ALA A 12 55.15 -25.57 47.73
CA ALA A 12 54.37 -24.99 46.64
C ALA A 12 53.29 -26.00 46.20
N LEU A 13 52.03 -25.56 46.02
CA LEU A 13 51.11 -26.19 45.06
C LEU A 13 50.01 -25.22 44.60
N LEU A 14 50.21 -24.76 43.38
CA LEU A 14 49.30 -24.37 42.29
C LEU A 14 47.75 -24.45 42.47
N LEU A 15 47.11 -23.37 41.99
CA LEU A 15 45.81 -23.24 41.29
C LEU A 15 44.49 -23.50 42.05
N LEU A 16 43.67 -22.46 42.19
CA LEU A 16 42.55 -22.22 41.26
C LEU A 16 42.02 -20.78 41.41
N VAL A 17 41.95 -20.07 40.28
CA VAL A 17 41.49 -18.69 40.14
C VAL A 17 40.00 -18.71 39.80
N LEU A 18 39.18 -17.99 40.56
CA LEU A 18 37.89 -17.45 40.11
C LEU A 18 37.74 -16.04 40.66
N ALA A 19 38.29 -15.06 39.92
CA ALA A 19 37.99 -13.65 40.11
C ALA A 19 36.91 -13.26 39.09
N THR A 20 35.74 -12.90 39.57
CA THR A 20 34.65 -12.33 38.78
C THR A 20 35.01 -10.91 38.37
N ALA A 21 35.26 -10.68 37.08
CA ALA A 21 35.35 -9.35 36.49
C ALA A 21 34.05 -9.04 35.75
N ALA A 22 33.29 -8.07 36.27
CA ALA A 22 32.22 -7.42 35.55
C ALA A 22 32.85 -6.50 34.48
N ALA A 23 32.68 -6.86 33.21
CA ALA A 23 32.99 -5.98 32.09
C ALA A 23 31.67 -5.47 31.50
N ALA A 24 31.36 -4.21 31.75
CA ALA A 24 30.37 -3.47 31.00
C ALA A 24 30.92 -3.23 29.60
N LEU A 25 30.31 -3.87 28.59
CA LEU A 25 30.52 -3.54 27.19
C LEU A 25 29.28 -2.83 26.69
N SER A 26 29.44 -1.52 26.49
CA SER A 26 28.61 -0.73 25.58
C SER A 26 28.75 -1.37 24.19
N MET A 27 27.67 -1.95 23.69
CA MET A 27 27.49 -2.22 22.28
C MET A 27 26.34 -1.34 21.83
N GLY A 28 26.66 -0.38 20.97
CA GLY A 28 25.65 0.39 20.26
C GLY A 28 24.74 -0.59 19.52
N ALA A 29 23.46 -0.56 19.85
CA ALA A 29 22.45 -1.12 18.99
C ALA A 29 22.32 -0.13 17.84
N GLU A 30 22.88 -0.49 16.70
CA GLU A 30 22.58 0.15 15.43
C GLU A 30 21.05 0.15 15.25
N GLU A 31 20.51 1.31 14.90
CA GLU A 31 19.13 1.45 14.44
C GLU A 31 18.98 0.55 13.21
N PHE A 32 18.39 -0.63 13.41
CA PHE A 32 17.90 -1.43 12.30
C PHE A 32 16.70 -0.68 11.71
N GLU A 33 16.95 -0.03 10.58
CA GLU A 33 15.92 0.41 9.66
C GLU A 33 15.13 -0.84 9.22
N GLU A 34 13.97 -1.08 9.85
CA GLU A 34 13.07 -2.15 9.44
C GLU A 34 12.47 -1.83 8.08
N ASP A 35 13.09 -2.35 7.03
CA ASP A 35 12.51 -2.50 5.70
C ASP A 35 11.18 -3.27 5.82
N PRO A 36 10.02 -2.71 5.42
CA PRO A 36 8.73 -3.37 5.53
C PRO A 36 8.55 -4.40 4.41
N LEU A 37 9.47 -5.35 4.29
CA LEU A 37 9.30 -6.50 3.41
C LEU A 37 8.50 -7.58 4.14
N ILE A 38 7.47 -8.04 3.43
CA ILE A 38 6.48 -9.02 3.88
C ILE A 38 7.20 -10.32 4.26
N GLU A 39 7.53 -10.50 5.54
CA GLU A 39 8.02 -11.80 6.01
C GLU A 39 6.91 -12.85 5.87
N GLN A 40 7.28 -13.95 5.23
CA GLN A 40 6.48 -15.14 5.07
C GLN A 40 6.30 -15.83 6.44
N VAL A 41 5.24 -15.48 7.16
CA VAL A 41 5.01 -16.01 8.52
C VAL A 41 4.44 -17.43 8.57
N VAL A 42 4.43 -18.19 7.46
CA VAL A 42 3.77 -19.50 7.42
C VAL A 42 4.78 -20.64 7.24
N GLY A 43 5.39 -21.04 8.35
CA GLY A 43 5.97 -22.37 8.51
C GLY A 43 4.89 -23.45 8.40
N ASP A 44 5.30 -24.68 8.12
CA ASP A 44 4.42 -25.77 7.65
C ASP A 44 3.35 -26.23 8.68
N GLU A 45 3.45 -25.79 9.93
CA GLU A 45 2.63 -26.26 11.06
C GLU A 45 1.57 -25.25 11.51
N LEU A 46 0.38 -25.32 10.90
CA LEU A 46 -0.85 -24.76 11.48
C LEU A 46 -1.42 -25.78 12.48
N GLY A 47 -0.77 -25.91 13.62
CA GLY A 47 -1.51 -26.28 14.82
C GLY A 47 -2.40 -25.09 15.17
N GLU A 48 -3.67 -25.32 15.53
CA GLU A 48 -4.64 -24.29 15.93
C GLU A 48 -4.14 -23.35 17.06
N LEU A 49 -2.98 -23.67 17.65
CA LEU A 49 -2.27 -22.93 18.68
C LEU A 49 -1.53 -21.65 18.20
N ASN A 50 -1.41 -21.37 16.90
CA ASN A 50 -0.67 -20.17 16.42
C ASN A 50 -1.54 -19.09 15.73
N ALA A 51 -2.80 -19.37 15.39
CA ALA A 51 -3.66 -18.37 14.74
C ALA A 51 -3.92 -17.15 15.64
N GLU A 52 -4.15 -17.38 16.93
CA GLU A 52 -4.33 -16.33 17.93
C GLU A 52 -3.06 -15.46 18.08
N ALA A 53 -1.89 -16.07 18.12
CA ALA A 53 -0.61 -15.35 18.23
C ALA A 53 -0.30 -14.53 16.98
N HIS A 54 -0.52 -15.09 15.78
CA HIS A 54 -0.41 -14.35 14.53
C HIS A 54 -1.41 -13.20 14.45
N PHE A 55 -2.64 -13.41 14.92
CA PHE A 55 -3.67 -12.37 14.92
C PHE A 55 -3.34 -11.25 15.91
N ALA A 56 -2.86 -11.57 17.11
CA ALA A 56 -2.35 -10.57 18.05
C ALA A 56 -1.15 -9.78 17.47
N GLY A 57 -0.27 -10.44 16.71
CA GLY A 57 0.79 -9.79 15.95
C GLY A 57 0.25 -8.85 14.86
N PHE A 58 -0.75 -9.29 14.11
CA PHE A 58 -1.47 -8.49 13.12
C PHE A 58 -2.16 -7.28 13.74
N GLU A 59 -2.84 -7.46 14.89
CA GLU A 59 -3.49 -6.38 15.63
C GLU A 59 -2.49 -5.29 16.02
N ARG A 60 -1.33 -5.67 16.56
CA ARG A 60 -0.25 -4.72 16.88
C ARG A 60 0.32 -4.06 15.63
N ARG A 61 0.64 -4.83 14.59
CA ARG A 61 1.30 -4.34 13.37
C ARG A 61 0.44 -3.30 12.62
N PHE A 62 -0.87 -3.51 12.55
CA PHE A 62 -1.78 -2.64 11.79
C PHE A 62 -2.68 -1.79 12.69
N GLY A 63 -2.39 -1.72 13.99
CA GLY A 63 -3.17 -0.93 14.95
C GLY A 63 -4.65 -1.30 14.97
N ARG A 64 -4.98 -2.59 14.85
CA ARG A 64 -6.39 -3.02 14.82
C ARG A 64 -6.99 -3.02 16.21
N SER A 65 -8.20 -2.49 16.28
CA SER A 65 -9.07 -2.54 17.45
C SER A 65 -10.48 -2.93 16.99
N TYR A 66 -11.14 -3.78 17.75
CA TYR A 66 -12.49 -4.27 17.47
C TYR A 66 -13.46 -3.80 18.55
N ARG A 67 -14.73 -3.67 18.21
CA ARG A 67 -15.78 -3.13 19.09
C ARG A 67 -15.94 -3.94 20.38
N ASP A 68 -15.90 -5.26 20.25
CA ASP A 68 -16.12 -6.21 21.33
C ASP A 68 -15.41 -7.54 21.04
N ALA A 69 -15.49 -8.46 22.01
CA ALA A 69 -14.87 -9.78 21.91
C ALA A 69 -15.48 -10.63 20.78
N ASP A 70 -16.77 -10.46 20.48
CA ASP A 70 -17.46 -11.19 19.42
C ASP A 70 -16.97 -10.75 18.03
N GLU A 71 -16.82 -9.45 17.80
CA GLU A 71 -16.22 -8.92 16.58
C GLU A 71 -14.78 -9.39 16.44
N ARG A 72 -13.98 -9.32 17.51
CA ARG A 72 -12.60 -9.80 17.48
C ARG A 72 -12.51 -11.28 17.11
N ALA A 73 -13.35 -12.13 17.70
CA ALA A 73 -13.42 -13.55 17.39
C ALA A 73 -13.85 -13.79 15.93
N TYR A 74 -14.82 -13.03 15.43
CA TYR A 74 -15.19 -13.05 14.01
C TYR A 74 -14.01 -12.67 13.10
N ARG A 75 -13.30 -11.58 13.41
CA ARG A 75 -12.17 -11.08 12.62
C ARG A 75 -10.99 -12.05 12.63
N LEU A 76 -10.72 -12.71 13.75
CA LEU A 76 -9.77 -13.81 13.85
C LEU A 76 -10.15 -14.97 12.91
N SER A 77 -11.44 -15.32 12.83
CA SER A 77 -11.90 -16.39 11.94
C SER A 77 -11.67 -16.03 10.46
N VAL A 78 -11.92 -14.77 10.08
CA VAL A 78 -11.66 -14.25 8.72
C VAL A 78 -10.17 -14.22 8.42
N PHE A 79 -9.37 -13.73 9.35
CA PHE A 79 -7.91 -13.72 9.26
C PHE A 79 -7.33 -15.12 9.06
N SER A 80 -7.78 -16.09 9.85
CA SER A 80 -7.37 -17.49 9.74
C SER A 80 -7.75 -18.09 8.37
N ALA A 81 -8.94 -17.78 7.85
CA ALA A 81 -9.35 -18.19 6.52
C ALA A 81 -8.48 -17.56 5.42
N ASN A 82 -8.11 -16.29 5.56
CA ASN A 82 -7.24 -15.58 4.63
C ASN A 82 -5.79 -16.09 4.66
N LEU A 83 -5.25 -16.47 5.82
CA LEU A 83 -3.95 -17.14 5.91
C LEU A 83 -3.92 -18.48 5.16
N ARG A 84 -4.98 -19.30 5.30
CA ARG A 84 -5.12 -20.55 4.54
C ARG A 84 -5.18 -20.28 3.04
N ARG A 85 -5.86 -19.20 2.63
CA ARG A 85 -5.91 -18.75 1.22
C ARG A 85 -4.53 -18.33 0.72
N ALA A 86 -3.78 -17.53 1.48
CA ALA A 86 -2.43 -17.09 1.12
C ALA A 86 -1.49 -18.30 0.93
N ARG A 87 -1.48 -19.26 1.87
CA ARG A 87 -0.70 -20.50 1.76
C ARG A 87 -1.06 -21.32 0.53
N ARG A 88 -2.35 -21.39 0.18
CA ARG A 88 -2.79 -22.08 -1.05
C ARG A 88 -2.26 -21.37 -2.30
N HIS A 89 -2.36 -20.05 -2.37
CA HIS A 89 -1.85 -19.30 -3.52
C HIS A 89 -0.33 -19.43 -3.66
N GLN A 90 0.42 -19.39 -2.56
CA GLN A 90 1.88 -19.61 -2.55
C GLN A 90 2.32 -20.94 -3.18
N ARG A 91 1.49 -21.99 -3.02
CA ARG A 91 1.76 -23.30 -3.64
C ARG A 91 1.41 -23.35 -5.13
N LEU A 92 0.49 -22.50 -5.58
CA LEU A 92 0.05 -22.43 -6.97
C LEU A 92 0.95 -21.55 -7.82
N ASP A 93 1.52 -20.50 -7.23
CA ASP A 93 2.44 -19.59 -7.87
C ASP A 93 3.69 -19.40 -7.01
N PRO A 94 4.76 -20.17 -7.26
CA PRO A 94 6.01 -20.02 -6.53
C PRO A 94 6.78 -18.74 -6.90
N SER A 95 6.36 -18.01 -7.95
CA SER A 95 6.99 -16.74 -8.35
C SER A 95 6.46 -15.54 -7.56
N ALA A 96 5.31 -15.68 -6.90
CA ALA A 96 4.72 -14.68 -6.03
C ALA A 96 5.01 -14.97 -4.56
N VAL A 97 5.05 -13.94 -3.72
CA VAL A 97 5.07 -14.06 -2.26
C VAL A 97 3.71 -13.64 -1.71
N HIS A 98 3.03 -14.54 -1.00
CA HIS A 98 1.75 -14.26 -0.36
C HIS A 98 1.91 -14.16 1.16
N GLY A 99 1.46 -13.05 1.74
CA GLY A 99 1.59 -12.80 3.18
C GLY A 99 0.44 -12.00 3.78
N VAL A 100 0.61 -11.65 5.05
CA VAL A 100 -0.32 -10.81 5.80
C VAL A 100 -0.23 -9.36 5.31
N THR A 101 -1.38 -8.74 5.06
CA THR A 101 -1.50 -7.33 4.70
C THR A 101 -2.50 -6.65 5.62
N LYS A 102 -2.63 -5.31 5.55
CA LYS A 102 -3.66 -4.58 6.31
C LYS A 102 -5.07 -5.11 6.06
N PHE A 103 -5.32 -5.82 4.96
CA PHE A 103 -6.65 -6.34 4.60
C PHE A 103 -6.92 -7.77 5.06
N SER A 104 -5.99 -8.40 5.77
CA SER A 104 -6.09 -9.83 6.10
C SER A 104 -7.27 -10.19 7.02
N ASP A 105 -7.91 -9.25 7.71
CA ASP A 105 -9.10 -9.47 8.54
C ASP A 105 -10.44 -9.12 7.85
N LEU A 106 -10.40 -8.87 6.54
CA LEU A 106 -11.59 -8.57 5.73
C LEU A 106 -12.01 -9.75 4.87
N THR A 107 -13.32 -9.94 4.77
CA THR A 107 -13.89 -10.85 3.77
C THR A 107 -13.76 -10.24 2.36
N PRO A 108 -13.82 -11.05 1.29
CA PRO A 108 -13.86 -10.52 -0.07
C PRO A 108 -15.01 -9.55 -0.34
N ALA A 109 -16.14 -9.72 0.36
CA ALA A 109 -17.29 -8.81 0.25
C ALA A 109 -17.00 -7.47 0.92
N GLU A 110 -16.49 -7.47 2.16
CA GLU A 110 -16.11 -6.23 2.85
C GLU A 110 -14.99 -5.49 2.13
N PHE A 111 -14.01 -6.21 1.58
CA PHE A 111 -12.93 -5.60 0.80
C PHE A 111 -13.48 -4.92 -0.46
N ARG A 112 -14.38 -5.59 -1.18
CA ARG A 112 -15.03 -5.05 -2.38
C ARG A 112 -15.84 -3.80 -2.06
N ASP A 113 -16.63 -3.84 -1.01
CA ASP A 113 -17.54 -2.77 -0.59
C ASP A 113 -16.77 -1.52 -0.12
N ARG A 114 -15.64 -1.71 0.56
CA ARG A 114 -14.89 -0.60 1.18
C ARG A 114 -13.74 -0.05 0.33
N PHE A 115 -13.12 -0.86 -0.54
CA PHE A 115 -11.87 -0.49 -1.21
C PHE A 115 -11.96 -0.46 -2.74
N LEU A 116 -13.07 -0.92 -3.33
CA LEU A 116 -13.27 -0.84 -4.78
C LEU A 116 -14.32 0.21 -5.10
N GLY A 117 -14.17 0.88 -6.24
CA GLY A 117 -15.12 1.89 -6.70
C GLY A 117 -15.22 2.00 -8.22
N LEU A 118 -14.70 1.03 -8.96
CA LEU A 118 -14.88 1.06 -10.42
C LEU A 118 -16.33 0.76 -10.77
N ARG A 119 -17.03 1.73 -11.34
CA ARG A 119 -18.38 1.56 -11.86
C ARG A 119 -18.34 0.98 -13.26
N ARG A 120 -18.19 -0.34 -13.38
CA ARG A 120 -18.32 -0.98 -14.69
C ARG A 120 -19.77 -0.85 -15.17
N GLY A 121 -19.96 -0.04 -16.21
CA GLY A 121 -21.14 -0.16 -17.06
C GLY A 121 -21.19 -1.50 -17.77
N SER A 122 -22.27 -1.74 -18.52
CA SER A 122 -22.24 -2.73 -19.58
C SER A 122 -21.12 -2.35 -20.56
N PRO A 123 -20.50 -3.31 -21.28
CA PRO A 123 -19.60 -2.95 -22.36
C PRO A 123 -20.32 -1.93 -23.25
N PRO A 124 -19.70 -0.78 -23.58
CA PRO A 124 -20.35 0.17 -24.45
C PRO A 124 -20.71 -0.56 -25.75
N GLU A 125 -22.00 -0.70 -26.02
CA GLU A 125 -22.44 -0.95 -27.38
C GLU A 125 -22.02 0.30 -28.14
N LEU A 126 -20.94 0.20 -28.91
CA LEU A 126 -20.53 1.28 -29.81
C LEU A 126 -21.78 1.68 -30.61
N PRO A 127 -22.18 2.96 -30.61
CA PRO A 127 -23.23 3.44 -31.50
C PRO A 127 -22.96 2.90 -32.91
N ALA A 128 -23.96 2.28 -33.53
CA ALA A 128 -23.82 1.75 -34.88
C ALA A 128 -23.29 2.85 -35.82
N GLY A 129 -22.05 2.70 -36.30
CA GLY A 129 -21.37 3.69 -37.16
C GLY A 129 -20.41 4.65 -36.44
N SER A 130 -20.16 4.47 -35.14
CA SER A 130 -18.99 5.07 -34.47
C SER A 130 -17.79 4.14 -34.65
N GLU A 131 -16.84 4.56 -35.48
CA GLU A 131 -15.51 3.95 -35.47
C GLU A 131 -14.91 4.26 -34.08
N PRO A 132 -14.37 3.27 -33.35
CA PRO A 132 -13.50 3.56 -32.23
C PRO A 132 -12.47 4.57 -32.71
N HIS A 133 -12.13 5.58 -31.91
CA HIS A 133 -10.89 6.32 -32.12
C HIS A 133 -9.75 5.31 -31.91
N GLU A 134 -9.44 4.52 -32.93
CA GLU A 134 -8.32 3.60 -32.91
C GLU A 134 -7.08 4.47 -32.75
N ALA A 135 -6.41 4.28 -31.61
CA ALA A 135 -5.07 4.81 -31.47
C ALA A 135 -4.24 4.29 -32.66
N PRO A 136 -3.47 5.15 -33.34
CA PRO A 136 -2.66 4.69 -34.46
C PRO A 136 -1.75 3.56 -33.98
N ILE A 137 -1.66 2.49 -34.77
CA ILE A 137 -0.71 1.42 -34.50
C ILE A 137 0.69 2.02 -34.62
N LEU A 138 1.37 2.15 -33.48
CA LEU A 138 2.73 2.66 -33.44
C LEU A 138 3.72 1.54 -33.77
N PRO A 139 4.87 1.85 -34.42
CA PRO A 139 5.93 0.89 -34.61
C PRO A 139 6.40 0.31 -33.27
N THR A 140 6.52 -1.01 -33.20
CA THR A 140 6.98 -1.73 -32.01
C THR A 140 8.39 -2.32 -32.18
N ASP A 141 9.00 -2.12 -33.34
CA ASP A 141 10.37 -2.56 -33.61
C ASP A 141 11.37 -1.81 -32.73
N GLY A 142 12.26 -2.57 -32.06
CA GLY A 142 13.31 -2.00 -31.23
C GLY A 142 12.88 -1.51 -29.84
N LEU A 143 11.66 -1.83 -29.40
CA LEU A 143 11.26 -1.63 -28.02
C LEU A 143 12.11 -2.48 -27.07
N PRO A 144 12.42 -1.97 -25.86
CA PRO A 144 13.18 -2.73 -24.87
C PRO A 144 12.36 -3.93 -24.38
N THR A 145 13.05 -5.00 -23.98
CA THR A 145 12.43 -6.22 -23.44
C THR A 145 11.88 -6.02 -22.02
N ASP A 146 12.36 -4.99 -21.33
CA ASP A 146 11.96 -4.60 -19.98
C ASP A 146 11.92 -3.07 -19.93
N PHE A 147 10.90 -2.51 -19.29
CA PHE A 147 10.71 -1.06 -19.23
C PHE A 147 9.90 -0.66 -18.01
N ASP A 148 10.39 0.34 -17.29
CA ASP A 148 9.75 0.82 -16.07
C ASP A 148 9.75 2.36 -16.01
N TRP A 149 8.56 2.95 -16.12
CA TRP A 149 8.37 4.40 -16.00
C TRP A 149 8.86 5.00 -14.67
N ARG A 150 8.97 4.18 -13.60
CA ARG A 150 9.53 4.61 -12.32
C ARG A 150 11.01 4.97 -12.43
N GLU A 151 11.76 4.22 -13.22
CA GLU A 151 13.19 4.48 -13.48
C GLU A 151 13.41 5.75 -14.31
N HIS A 152 12.34 6.23 -14.95
CA HIS A 152 12.34 7.42 -15.78
C HIS A 152 11.66 8.64 -15.12
N GLY A 153 11.29 8.56 -13.85
CA GLY A 153 10.72 9.69 -13.10
C GLY A 153 9.28 10.06 -13.49
N ALA A 154 8.59 9.24 -14.27
CA ALA A 154 7.23 9.50 -14.75
C ALA A 154 6.14 8.91 -13.85
N VAL A 155 6.50 8.43 -12.66
CA VAL A 155 5.57 7.79 -11.71
C VAL A 155 5.69 8.44 -10.34
N GLY A 156 4.57 8.94 -9.83
CA GLY A 156 4.47 9.52 -8.49
C GLY A 156 4.61 8.50 -7.36
N PRO A 157 4.67 8.96 -6.09
CA PRO A 157 4.67 8.08 -4.93
C PRO A 157 3.38 7.26 -4.86
N VAL A 158 3.45 6.08 -4.25
CA VAL A 158 2.26 5.26 -3.97
C VAL A 158 1.36 6.01 -2.97
N LYS A 159 0.06 6.10 -3.29
CA LYS A 159 -0.96 6.77 -2.48
C LYS A 159 -1.94 5.74 -1.86
N ASP A 160 -2.76 6.18 -0.90
CA ASP A 160 -3.77 5.34 -0.22
C ASP A 160 -5.16 5.97 -0.31
N GLN A 161 -6.05 5.35 -1.09
CA GLN A 161 -7.46 5.79 -1.22
C GLN A 161 -8.29 5.59 0.05
N GLY A 162 -7.77 4.86 1.05
CA GLY A 162 -8.53 4.50 2.24
C GLY A 162 -9.79 3.70 1.90
N SER A 163 -10.89 3.96 2.61
CA SER A 163 -12.17 3.26 2.41
C SER A 163 -13.13 3.99 1.45
N CYS A 164 -12.63 4.90 0.64
CA CYS A 164 -13.39 5.61 -0.37
C CYS A 164 -13.24 4.88 -1.70
N GLY A 165 -14.34 4.59 -2.40
CA GLY A 165 -14.36 3.98 -3.73
C GLY A 165 -13.87 4.95 -4.83
N SER A 166 -12.71 5.54 -4.64
CA SER A 166 -12.12 6.58 -5.51
C SER A 166 -10.96 6.06 -6.35
N CYS A 167 -10.75 4.75 -6.44
CA CYS A 167 -9.68 4.16 -7.27
C CYS A 167 -9.66 4.68 -8.72
N TRP A 168 -10.83 5.08 -9.24
CA TRP A 168 -10.97 5.70 -10.55
C TRP A 168 -10.23 7.05 -10.63
N SER A 169 -10.32 7.91 -9.60
CA SER A 169 -9.64 9.21 -9.56
C SER A 169 -8.12 9.07 -9.36
N PHE A 170 -7.67 8.08 -8.58
CA PHE A 170 -6.25 7.73 -8.45
C PHE A 170 -5.65 7.20 -9.76
N SER A 171 -6.39 6.35 -10.48
CA SER A 171 -5.97 5.84 -11.78
C SER A 171 -5.85 6.98 -12.81
N THR A 172 -6.85 7.87 -12.87
CA THR A 172 -6.87 9.02 -13.77
C THR A 172 -5.74 10.01 -13.48
N SER A 173 -5.57 10.39 -12.21
CA SER A 173 -4.51 11.32 -11.81
C SER A 173 -3.13 10.74 -12.11
N GLY A 174 -2.83 9.50 -11.70
CA GLY A 174 -1.53 8.87 -11.98
C GLY A 174 -1.18 8.80 -13.47
N ALA A 175 -2.15 8.51 -14.33
CA ALA A 175 -1.96 8.56 -15.79
C ALA A 175 -1.67 9.98 -16.29
N LEU A 176 -2.38 10.99 -15.76
CA LEU A 176 -2.18 12.39 -16.12
C LEU A 176 -0.85 12.95 -15.59
N GLU A 177 -0.43 12.56 -14.39
CA GLU A 177 0.88 12.91 -13.80
C GLU A 177 2.02 12.43 -14.70
N GLY A 178 1.97 11.18 -15.16
CA GLY A 178 2.95 10.62 -16.09
C GLY A 178 2.93 11.31 -17.45
N ALA A 179 1.75 11.56 -18.02
CA ALA A 179 1.62 12.30 -19.28
C ALA A 179 2.14 13.75 -19.17
N HIS A 180 1.89 14.40 -18.04
CA HIS A 180 2.41 15.74 -17.74
C HIS A 180 3.94 15.73 -17.63
N TYR A 181 4.51 14.73 -16.94
CA TYR A 181 5.96 14.56 -16.86
C TYR A 181 6.58 14.42 -18.24
N LEU A 182 6.01 13.60 -19.13
CA LEU A 182 6.50 13.42 -20.49
C LEU A 182 6.44 14.70 -21.32
N ALA A 183 5.42 15.53 -21.11
CA ALA A 183 5.24 16.78 -21.85
C ALA A 183 6.13 17.91 -21.34
N THR A 184 6.45 17.95 -20.05
CA THR A 184 7.05 19.14 -19.39
C THR A 184 8.40 18.86 -18.72
N GLY A 185 8.74 17.60 -18.50
CA GLY A 185 9.87 17.17 -17.68
C GLY A 185 9.66 17.36 -16.17
N LYS A 186 8.44 17.72 -15.72
CA LYS A 186 8.12 17.97 -14.31
C LYS A 186 7.05 17.02 -13.81
N LEU A 187 7.37 16.30 -12.73
CA LEU A 187 6.42 15.38 -12.10
C LEU A 187 5.66 16.19 -11.06
N GLU A 188 4.39 16.44 -11.36
CA GLU A 188 3.47 17.13 -10.46
C GLU A 188 2.57 16.10 -9.81
N VAL A 189 2.27 16.26 -8.52
CA VAL A 189 1.32 15.39 -7.81
C VAL A 189 -0.04 16.06 -7.86
N LEU A 190 -1.00 15.44 -8.54
CA LEU A 190 -2.32 15.99 -8.84
C LEU A 190 -3.35 15.57 -7.79
N SER A 191 -4.39 16.39 -7.63
CA SER A 191 -5.46 16.17 -6.66
C SER A 191 -6.48 15.15 -7.14
N GLU A 192 -6.56 14.01 -6.46
CA GLU A 192 -7.68 13.09 -6.60
C GLU A 192 -8.97 13.66 -6.03
N GLN A 193 -8.87 14.47 -4.96
CA GLN A 193 -10.03 15.00 -4.25
C GLN A 193 -10.85 15.97 -5.10
N GLN A 194 -10.20 16.73 -5.99
CA GLN A 194 -10.92 17.57 -6.95
C GLN A 194 -11.89 16.72 -7.78
N MET A 195 -11.45 15.58 -8.31
CA MET A 195 -12.34 14.69 -9.06
C MET A 195 -13.41 14.09 -8.15
N VAL A 196 -13.04 13.62 -6.95
CA VAL A 196 -14.02 13.06 -5.99
C VAL A 196 -15.16 14.04 -5.68
N ASP A 197 -14.85 15.32 -5.51
CA ASP A 197 -15.83 16.33 -5.09
C ASP A 197 -16.57 17.00 -6.26
N CYS A 198 -15.96 17.09 -7.44
CA CYS A 198 -16.43 17.95 -8.53
C CYS A 198 -16.84 17.20 -9.79
N ASP A 199 -16.41 15.95 -9.96
CA ASP A 199 -16.70 15.19 -11.16
C ASP A 199 -18.04 14.46 -11.03
N HIS A 200 -18.95 14.85 -11.93
CA HIS A 200 -20.27 14.24 -12.09
C HIS A 200 -20.53 13.91 -13.56
N GLU A 201 -19.47 13.78 -14.37
CA GLU A 201 -19.58 13.39 -15.76
C GLU A 201 -20.14 11.98 -15.88
N CYS A 202 -20.97 11.79 -16.91
CA CYS A 202 -21.65 10.53 -17.18
C CYS A 202 -21.12 9.91 -18.46
N ASP A 203 -21.06 8.59 -18.51
CA ASP A 203 -20.75 7.88 -19.74
C ASP A 203 -21.83 8.20 -20.79
N PRO A 204 -21.48 8.72 -21.98
CA PRO A 204 -22.47 9.02 -23.02
C PRO A 204 -23.26 7.80 -23.50
N SER A 205 -22.67 6.60 -23.42
CA SER A 205 -23.31 5.34 -23.78
C SER A 205 -24.20 4.78 -22.67
N GLU A 206 -23.94 5.17 -21.41
CA GLU A 206 -24.75 4.81 -20.26
C GLU A 206 -25.01 6.05 -19.36
N PRO A 207 -26.00 6.91 -19.71
CA PRO A 207 -26.20 8.19 -19.03
C PRO A 207 -26.53 8.12 -17.52
N ARG A 208 -26.77 6.93 -16.98
CA ARG A 208 -26.95 6.69 -15.54
C ARG A 208 -25.66 6.27 -14.82
N SER A 209 -24.58 6.03 -15.56
CA SER A 209 -23.25 5.70 -15.05
C SER A 209 -22.43 6.99 -15.00
N CYS A 210 -22.66 7.77 -13.95
CA CYS A 210 -21.90 8.99 -13.67
C CYS A 210 -20.90 8.76 -12.54
N ASP A 211 -19.82 9.54 -12.57
CA ASP A 211 -18.88 9.62 -11.47
C ASP A 211 -19.59 10.17 -10.23
N SER A 212 -19.32 9.56 -9.09
CA SER A 212 -20.09 9.77 -7.86
C SER A 212 -19.20 9.69 -6.62
N GLY A 213 -18.02 10.32 -6.72
CA GLY A 213 -17.05 10.41 -5.63
C GLY A 213 -16.65 9.04 -5.07
N CYS A 214 -16.87 8.83 -3.78
CA CYS A 214 -16.59 7.57 -3.10
C CYS A 214 -17.54 6.42 -3.45
N ASN A 215 -18.66 6.71 -4.13
CA ASN A 215 -19.58 5.68 -4.64
C ASN A 215 -19.17 5.15 -6.02
N GLY A 216 -18.00 5.58 -6.49
CA GLY A 216 -17.35 5.06 -7.67
C GLY A 216 -17.47 5.92 -8.91
N GLY A 217 -16.73 5.51 -9.92
CA GLY A 217 -16.59 6.23 -11.17
C GLY A 217 -15.76 5.48 -12.21
N LEU A 218 -15.48 6.15 -13.32
CA LEU A 218 -14.75 5.68 -14.47
C LEU A 218 -13.68 6.69 -14.90
N MET A 219 -12.57 6.18 -15.43
CA MET A 219 -11.45 7.04 -15.82
C MET A 219 -11.74 7.86 -17.08
N ASN A 220 -12.53 7.33 -18.02
CA ASN A 220 -12.89 8.01 -19.27
C ASN A 220 -13.77 9.25 -19.05
N THR A 221 -14.75 9.15 -18.15
CA THR A 221 -15.57 10.29 -17.72
C THR A 221 -14.73 11.30 -16.93
N ALA A 222 -13.81 10.81 -16.09
CA ALA A 222 -12.86 11.67 -15.39
C ALA A 222 -11.92 12.46 -16.32
N PHE A 223 -11.38 11.84 -17.37
CA PHE A 223 -10.64 12.57 -18.40
C PHE A 223 -11.52 13.62 -19.10
N SER A 224 -12.81 13.31 -19.32
CA SER A 224 -13.76 14.26 -19.91
C SER A 224 -14.02 15.46 -19.00
N TYR A 225 -14.16 15.23 -17.69
CA TYR A 225 -14.24 16.27 -16.68
C TYR A 225 -12.98 17.15 -16.70
N ILE A 226 -11.79 16.55 -16.67
CA ILE A 226 -10.51 17.28 -16.66
C ILE A 226 -10.39 18.20 -17.87
N MET A 227 -10.76 17.72 -19.06
CA MET A 227 -10.78 18.53 -20.28
C MET A 227 -11.74 19.73 -20.17
N LYS A 228 -12.92 19.55 -19.58
CA LYS A 228 -13.91 20.62 -19.36
C LYS A 228 -13.47 21.61 -18.27
N ALA A 229 -12.92 21.12 -17.17
CA ALA A 229 -12.39 21.92 -16.07
C ALA A 229 -11.16 22.73 -16.48
N GLY A 230 -10.40 22.22 -17.45
CA GLY A 230 -9.15 22.79 -17.95
C GLY A 230 -7.90 22.28 -17.22
N GLY A 231 -8.03 21.24 -16.39
CA GLY A 231 -6.93 20.63 -15.63
C GLY A 231 -7.32 20.21 -14.21
N LEU A 232 -6.31 19.77 -13.46
CA LEU A 232 -6.41 19.49 -12.02
C LEU A 232 -5.52 20.46 -11.23
N GLN A 233 -5.93 20.75 -10.00
CA GLN A 233 -5.09 21.36 -8.97
C GLN A 233 -4.05 20.35 -8.47
N SER A 234 -2.99 20.86 -7.84
CA SER A 234 -2.03 20.01 -7.13
C SER A 234 -2.67 19.38 -5.89
N GLU A 235 -2.17 18.22 -5.47
CA GLU A 235 -2.55 17.57 -4.21
C GLU A 235 -2.31 18.49 -3.01
N LYS A 236 -1.32 19.37 -3.08
CA LYS A 236 -1.05 20.36 -2.03
C LYS A 236 -2.18 21.41 -1.91
N ASP A 237 -2.72 21.85 -3.04
CA ASP A 237 -3.74 22.91 -3.09
C ASP A 237 -5.15 22.38 -2.87
N TYR A 238 -5.38 21.10 -3.13
CA TYR A 238 -6.63 20.40 -2.87
C TYR A 238 -6.36 18.98 -2.33
N PRO A 239 -6.02 18.83 -1.03
CA PRO A 239 -5.61 17.56 -0.46
C PRO A 239 -6.70 16.50 -0.40
N TYR A 240 -6.28 15.24 -0.50
CA TYR A 240 -7.14 14.08 -0.36
C TYR A 240 -7.71 13.92 1.06
N ALA A 241 -9.04 13.82 1.12
CA ALA A 241 -9.82 13.71 2.35
C ALA A 241 -10.46 12.33 2.55
N GLY A 242 -10.44 11.46 1.53
CA GLY A 242 -10.98 10.09 1.62
C GLY A 242 -12.49 10.02 1.83
N LYS A 243 -13.23 11.05 1.41
CA LYS A 243 -14.69 11.15 1.53
C LYS A 243 -15.22 12.19 0.53
N ASP A 244 -16.51 12.11 0.25
CA ASP A 244 -17.21 13.13 -0.52
C ASP A 244 -17.28 14.45 0.27
N ASN A 245 -16.92 15.56 -0.36
CA ASN A 245 -17.13 16.91 0.14
C ASN A 245 -17.78 17.79 -0.94
N THR A 246 -18.12 19.02 -0.57
CA THR A 246 -18.51 20.04 -1.56
C THR A 246 -17.32 20.41 -2.43
N CYS A 247 -17.52 20.47 -3.75
CA CYS A 247 -16.52 20.94 -4.70
C CYS A 247 -15.96 22.33 -4.32
N LYS A 248 -14.64 22.41 -4.16
CA LYS A 248 -13.88 23.65 -3.87
C LYS A 248 -12.89 24.00 -4.98
N PHE A 249 -13.16 23.52 -6.19
CA PHE A 249 -12.29 23.72 -7.33
C PHE A 249 -12.04 25.22 -7.58
N ASP A 250 -10.76 25.58 -7.65
CA ASP A 250 -10.28 26.93 -7.93
C ASP A 250 -9.43 26.92 -9.20
N LYS A 251 -10.01 27.45 -10.28
CA LYS A 251 -9.37 27.52 -11.60
C LYS A 251 -8.05 28.30 -11.60
N SER A 252 -7.87 29.23 -10.66
CA SER A 252 -6.62 30.01 -10.55
C SER A 252 -5.44 29.22 -10.00
N LYS A 253 -5.70 28.02 -9.45
CA LYS A 253 -4.71 27.10 -8.88
C LYS A 253 -4.43 25.89 -9.76
N LEU A 254 -4.90 25.93 -11.01
CA LEU A 254 -4.53 24.92 -11.99
C LEU A 254 -3.03 25.00 -12.26
N LEU A 255 -2.41 23.83 -12.42
CA LEU A 255 -1.04 23.76 -12.88
C LEU A 255 -1.00 24.23 -14.34
N HIS A 256 -0.44 25.41 -14.57
CA HIS A 256 -0.31 26.00 -15.89
C HIS A 256 0.86 25.36 -16.65
N LYS A 257 0.68 25.19 -17.96
CA LYS A 257 1.73 24.77 -18.90
C LYS A 257 2.91 25.74 -18.91
#